data_AF-A0A484ZK12-F1
#
_entry.id   AF-A0A484ZK12-F1
#
_cell.length_a   1.000
_cell.length_b   1.000
_cell.length_c   1.000
_cell.angle_alpha   90.00
_cell.angle_beta   90.00
_cell.angle_gamma   90.00
#
_symmetry.space_group_name_H-M   'P 1'
#
loop_
_entity.id
_entity.type
_entity.pdbx_description
1 polymer ?
#
loop_
_entity_poly.entity_id
_entity_poly.type
_entity_poly.pdbx_seq_one_letter_code
_entity_poly.pdbx_strand_id
1 'polypeptide(L)' 'MIEFNATAAMCFMHLTRISEELVLFSSQDFKFIELSDDFCTGSSIMPQKKNPDVAEKNARQKRARLR' A
#
# COMPACT_ATOMS: atom_id res chain seq x y z
N MET A 1 9.57 0.03 -27.24
CA MET A 1 8.93 0.86 -26.18
C MET A 1 7.67 0.20 -25.61
N ILE A 2 6.82 -0.43 -26.43
CA ILE A 2 5.60 -1.12 -25.96
C ILE A 2 5.91 -2.27 -24.99
N GLU A 3 6.90 -3.12 -25.30
CA GLU A 3 7.28 -4.26 -24.45
C GLU A 3 7.76 -3.81 -23.07
N PHE A 4 8.59 -2.75 -23.01
CA PHE A 4 9.01 -2.15 -21.74
C PHE A 4 7.80 -1.68 -20.91
N ASN A 5 6.85 -0.99 -21.54
CA ASN A 5 5.64 -0.52 -20.86
C ASN A 5 4.76 -1.68 -20.40
N ALA A 6 4.66 -2.77 -21.18
CA ALA A 6 3.90 -3.95 -20.81
C ALA A 6 4.52 -4.65 -19.60
N THR A 7 5.84 -4.84 -19.57
CA THR A 7 6.55 -5.41 -18.42
C THR A 7 6.42 -4.52 -17.18
N ALA A 8 6.59 -3.20 -17.33
CA ALA A 8 6.39 -2.25 -16.24
C ALA A 8 4.96 -2.29 -15.67
N ALA A 9 3.95 -2.40 -16.54
CA ALA A 9 2.55 -2.53 -16.13
C ALA A 9 2.29 -3.84 -15.37
N MET A 10 2.86 -4.96 -15.81
CA MET A 10 2.77 -6.24 -15.10
C MET A 10 3.43 -6.17 -13.72
N CYS A 11 4.64 -5.59 -13.61
CA CYS A 11 5.29 -5.36 -12.33
C CYS A 11 4.42 -4.51 -11.38
N PHE A 12 3.79 -3.44 -11.90
CA PHE A 12 2.91 -2.58 -11.11
C PHE A 12 1.66 -3.33 -10.61
N MET A 13 1.09 -4.25 -11.41
CA MET A 13 -0.02 -5.09 -10.96
C MET A 13 0.35 -5.98 -9.77
N HIS A 14 1.56 -6.56 -9.77
CA HIS A 14 2.03 -7.35 -8.63
C HIS A 14 2.30 -6.48 -7.40
N LEU A 15 2.94 -5.32 -7.57
CA LEU A 15 3.23 -4.39 -6.46
C LEU A 15 1.97 -3.89 -5.77
N THR A 16 0.92 -3.59 -6.53
CA THR A 16 -0.36 -3.13 -5.97
C THR A 16 -1.06 -4.22 -5.17
N ARG A 17 -0.98 -5.49 -5.60
CA ARG A 17 -1.50 -6.63 -4.83
C ARG A 17 -0.76 -6.82 -3.50
N ILE A 18 0.57 -6.77 -3.52
CA ILE A 18 1.37 -6.86 -2.29
C ILE A 18 1.05 -5.69 -1.36
N SER A 19 0.83 -4.49 -1.89
CA SER A 19 0.44 -3.32 -1.10
C SER A 19 -0.92 -3.51 -0.41
N GLU A 20 -1.90 -4.15 -1.07
CA GLU A 20 -3.19 -4.50 -0.46
C GLU A 20 -3.01 -5.49 0.71
N GLU A 21 -2.14 -6.49 0.55
CA GLU A 21 -1.83 -7.48 1.61
C GLU A 21 -1.10 -6.82 2.80
N LEU A 22 -0.15 -5.91 2.56
CA LEU A 22 0.56 -5.16 3.61
C LEU A 22 -0.38 -4.26 4.43
N VAL A 23 -1.34 -3.58 3.78
CA VAL A 23 -2.36 -2.79 4.48
C VAL A 23 -3.22 -3.69 5.35
N LEU A 24 -3.60 -4.87 4.86
CA LEU A 24 -4.39 -5.83 5.63
C LEU A 24 -3.61 -6.37 6.85
N PHE A 25 -2.36 -6.78 6.64
CA PHE A 25 -1.53 -7.35 7.70
C PHE A 25 -1.12 -6.35 8.79
N SER A 26 -1.02 -5.06 8.45
CA SER A 26 -0.77 -3.97 9.41
C SER A 26 -2.04 -3.42 10.06
N SER A 27 -3.23 -3.85 9.62
CA SER A 27 -4.50 -3.41 10.21
C SER A 27 -4.61 -3.80 11.69
N GLN A 28 -5.36 -3.01 12.45
CA GLN A 28 -5.55 -3.22 13.90
C GLN A 28 -6.23 -4.56 14.23
N ASP A 29 -7.00 -5.12 13.30
CA ASP A 29 -7.68 -6.41 13.47
C ASP A 29 -6.72 -7.61 13.36
N PHE A 30 -5.66 -7.49 12.56
CA PHE A 30 -4.70 -8.58 12.31
C PHE A 30 -3.39 -8.39 13.07
N LYS A 31 -2.78 -7.20 12.98
CA LYS A 31 -1.49 -6.84 13.61
C LYS A 31 -0.40 -7.90 13.40
N PHE A 32 -0.32 -8.49 12.20
CA PHE A 32 0.69 -9.49 11.88
C PHE A 32 2.07 -8.87 11.65
N ILE A 33 2.10 -7.64 11.16
CA ILE A 33 3.34 -6.90 10.90
C ILE A 33 3.19 -5.47 11.45
N GLU A 34 4.30 -4.90 11.92
CA GLU A 34 4.40 -3.48 12.22
C GLU A 34 5.28 -2.81 11.16
N LEU A 35 4.78 -1.74 10.56
CA LEU A 35 5.50 -0.97 9.55
C LEU A 35 6.31 0.14 10.23
N SER A 36 7.51 0.40 9.70
CA SER A 36 8.35 1.50 10.20
C SER A 36 7.65 2.85 10.02
N ASP A 37 7.95 3.77 10.93
CA ASP A 37 7.40 5.13 10.95
C ASP A 37 7.80 5.93 9.70
N ASP A 38 8.90 5.56 9.04
CA ASP A 38 9.30 6.18 7.76
C ASP A 38 8.29 5.92 6.63
N PHE A 39 7.51 4.84 6.73
CA PHE A 39 6.51 4.44 5.73
C PHE A 39 5.07 4.67 6.18
N CYS A 40 4.88 5.20 7.40
CA CYS A 40 3.57 5.42 8.00
C CYS A 40 3.40 6.85 8.51
N THR A 41 2.22 7.44 8.36
CA THR A 41 1.90 8.67 9.09
C THR A 41 1.21 8.34 10.42
N GLY A 42 1.64 9.02 11.48
CA GLY A 42 0.94 8.99 12.76
C GLY A 42 -0.34 9.83 12.71
N SER A 43 -1.39 9.38 13.39
CA SER A 43 -2.57 10.21 13.61
C SER A 43 -2.28 11.26 14.69
N SER A 44 -2.62 12.52 14.42
CA SER A 44 -2.51 13.62 15.40
C SER A 44 -3.45 13.48 16.59
N ILE A 45 -4.54 12.71 16.46
CA ILE A 45 -5.54 12.46 17.50
C ILE A 45 -5.25 11.16 18.26
N MET A 46 -4.65 10.17 17.59
CA MET A 46 -4.37 8.84 18.14
C MET A 46 -2.88 8.50 17.98
N PRO A 47 -2.04 8.77 18.99
CA PRO A 47 -0.59 8.60 18.87
C PRO A 47 -0.13 7.16 18.59
N GLN A 48 -0.93 6.17 18.98
CA GLN A 48 -0.71 4.75 18.71
C GLN A 48 -1.17 4.30 17.31
N LYS A 49 -1.93 5.14 16.59
CA LYS A 49 -2.48 4.80 15.27
C LYS A 49 -1.49 5.23 14.19
N LYS A 50 -0.77 4.24 13.65
CA LYS A 50 0.07 4.37 12.44
C LYS A 50 -0.76 4.02 11.21
N ASN A 51 -0.78 4.90 10.22
CA ASN A 51 -1.47 4.67 8.96
C ASN A 51 -0.45 4.23 7.89
N PRO A 52 -0.66 3.13 7.17
CA PRO A 52 0.27 2.65 6.14
C PRO A 52 0.12 3.41 4.81
N ASP A 53 0.34 4.72 4.81
CA ASP A 53 0.01 5.61 3.69
C ASP A 53 0.69 5.25 2.37
N VAL A 54 1.92 4.77 2.41
CA VAL A 54 2.66 4.39 1.20
C VAL A 54 1.99 3.19 0.54
N ALA A 55 1.65 2.16 1.32
CA ALA A 55 0.96 0.98 0.82
C ALA A 55 -0.47 1.31 0.39
N GLU A 56 -1.19 2.14 1.15
CA GLU A 56 -2.55 2.56 0.81
C GLU A 56 -2.59 3.37 -0.49
N LYS A 57 -1.67 4.31 -0.69
CA LYS A 57 -1.57 5.11 -1.93
C LYS A 57 -1.35 4.22 -3.15
N ASN A 58 -0.41 3.28 -3.06
CA ASN A 58 -0.12 2.34 -4.14
C ASN A 58 -1.35 1.45 -4.45
N ALA A 59 -1.98 0.88 -3.42
CA ALA A 59 -3.20 0.08 -3.56
C ALA A 59 -4.37 0.89 -4.16
N ARG A 60 -4.52 2.16 -3.78
CA ARG A 60 -5.59 3.05 -4.27
C ARG A 60 -5.40 3.44 -5.73
N GLN A 61 -4.17 3.62 -6.20
CA GLN A 61 -3.88 3.98 -7.58
C GLN A 61 -4.42 2.96 -8.60
N LYS A 62 -4.38 1.67 -8.25
CA LYS A 62 -5.06 0.60 -9.00
C LYS A 62 -6.56 0.84 -9.11
N ARG A 63 -7.24 1.17 -8.01
CA ARG A 63 -8.70 1.42 -7.99
C ARG A 63 -9.11 2.67 -8.76
N ALA A 64 -8.28 3.71 -8.76
CA ALA A 64 -8.57 4.96 -9.49
C ALA A 64 -8.45 4.80 -11.01
N ARG A 65 -7.62 3.88 -11.51
CA ARG A 65 -7.48 3.60 -12.94
C ARG A 65 -8.55 2.66 -13.52
N LEU A 66 -9.31 1.98 -12.67
CA LEU A 66 -10.35 1.03 -13.05
C LEU A 66 -11.77 1.62 -12.92
N ARG A 67 -11.89 2.94 -12.69
CA ARG A 67 -13.15 3.67 -12.57
C ARG A 67 -13.26 4.73 -13.65
#